data_AF-Q2JHA8-F1
#
_entry.id   AF-Q2JHA8-F1
#
_cell.length_a   1.000
_cell.length_b   1.000
_cell.length_c   1.000
_cell.angle_alpha   90.00
_cell.angle_beta   90.00
_cell.angle_gamma   90.00
#
_symmetry.space_group_name_H-M   'P 1'
#
loop_
_entity.id
_entity.type
_entity.pdbx_description
1 polymer ?
#
loop_
_entity_poly.entity_id
_entity_poly.type
_entity_poly.pdbx_seq_one_letter_code
_entity_poly.pdbx_strand_id
1 'polypeptide(L)'
;MRRLLQIFMLGLASLWAASFLAFPAAPEGSQPLPPRAGGETTLWNRTSTAYEQPAPNLDPRWARLHALGDIAFEARFVTAPAPVNPGLGPLFNNNSCAGCHVKNGRGFPDKGQRVVRVSQVGSLDRSGDPQPFGWEAIAPHSNTPPVAGIGTQVQEKAVRGYRPEAKVELHWVEQTREYADGTPYRLRSPVVKLLTLEGSPIDPVLISLRIPQPVFGAGLLEAVPASRILAAADPDDADGDGISGRPNLVWDQEQQRLVLGRFGWKANTPNLRQQTAAAYANDMGVTNPLFPAADGSQDIDEATLQATTVYVQTLAVPGRALWQDPQVQRGEKLFVQAQCAKCHRPELQTGIHEIPALANQVIHPYTDLLLHDMGEGLADGRADFEATGREWRTPPLWGIGLSQTVLPSSGYLHDGRARSLEEAILWHGGEAERSREIFKNMAAEDREALLYFLRSL
;
A
#
# COMPACT_ATOMS: atom_id res chain seq x y z
N MET A 1 92.89 17.69 -38.00
CA MET A 1 92.73 16.37 -37.33
C MET A 1 91.50 16.43 -36.43
N ARG A 2 90.60 15.42 -36.56
CA ARG A 2 89.38 15.15 -35.74
C ARG A 2 88.23 16.18 -35.90
N ARG A 3 87.25 15.99 -36.80
CA ARG A 3 86.06 15.09 -36.85
C ARG A 3 85.03 15.28 -35.71
N LEU A 4 83.76 15.33 -36.14
CA LEU A 4 82.45 15.17 -35.45
C LEU A 4 81.88 16.41 -34.73
N LEU A 5 80.59 16.73 -34.78
CA LEU A 5 79.43 16.35 -35.61
C LEU A 5 78.29 17.33 -35.26
N GLN A 6 77.50 17.78 -36.24
CA GLN A 6 76.31 18.61 -36.04
C GLN A 6 75.12 17.74 -35.58
N ILE A 7 74.33 18.23 -34.62
CA ILE A 7 72.98 17.74 -34.32
C ILE A 7 72.07 18.96 -34.18
N PHE A 8 71.04 19.05 -35.02
CA PHE A 8 70.01 20.09 -35.01
C PHE A 8 68.66 19.45 -34.61
N MET A 9 67.91 20.18 -33.78
CA MET A 9 66.58 19.87 -33.26
C MET A 9 65.52 19.71 -34.36
N LEU A 10 64.60 18.75 -34.18
CA LEU A 10 63.26 18.73 -34.77
C LEU A 10 62.27 18.16 -33.74
N GLY A 11 61.20 18.91 -33.47
CA GLY A 11 60.20 18.61 -32.45
C GLY A 11 59.24 17.48 -32.84
N LEU A 12 58.82 16.71 -31.84
CA LEU A 12 57.72 15.76 -31.94
C LEU A 12 56.40 16.44 -31.57
N ALA A 13 55.45 16.44 -32.50
CA ALA A 13 54.03 16.64 -32.22
C ALA A 13 53.37 15.27 -31.99
N SER A 14 52.82 15.06 -30.79
CA SER A 14 52.17 13.82 -30.39
C SER A 14 50.70 13.82 -30.84
N LEU A 15 50.36 12.99 -31.84
CA LEU A 15 48.99 12.67 -32.20
C LEU A 15 48.39 11.71 -31.17
N TRP A 16 47.45 12.20 -30.34
CA TRP A 16 46.53 11.36 -29.58
C TRP A 16 45.32 11.03 -30.45
N ALA A 17 45.32 9.83 -31.06
CA ALA A 17 44.12 9.29 -31.68
C ALA A 17 43.19 8.75 -30.57
N ALA A 18 42.05 9.41 -30.36
CA ALA A 18 40.99 8.92 -29.51
C ALA A 18 40.32 7.72 -30.19
N SER A 19 40.64 6.51 -29.73
CA SER A 19 39.86 5.31 -30.06
C SER A 19 38.50 5.41 -29.39
N PHE A 20 37.49 5.85 -30.13
CA PHE A 20 36.10 5.62 -29.76
C PHE A 20 35.84 4.11 -29.82
N LEU A 21 35.85 3.45 -28.65
CA LEU A 21 35.27 2.12 -28.51
C LEU A 21 33.76 2.28 -28.72
N ALA A 22 33.31 2.02 -29.96
CA ALA A 22 31.91 1.84 -30.25
C ALA A 22 31.40 0.66 -29.41
N PHE A 23 30.47 0.93 -28.49
CA PHE A 23 29.72 -0.13 -27.84
C PHE A 23 29.05 -0.97 -28.94
N PRO A 24 29.16 -2.31 -28.91
CA PRO A 24 28.45 -3.14 -29.88
C PRO A 24 26.96 -2.84 -29.77
N ALA A 25 26.32 -2.58 -30.91
CA ALA A 25 24.87 -2.53 -31.00
C ALA A 25 24.28 -3.81 -30.41
N ALA A 26 23.19 -3.68 -29.65
CA ALA A 26 22.46 -4.83 -29.13
C ALA A 26 22.16 -5.78 -30.31
N PRO A 27 22.36 -7.11 -30.15
CA PRO A 27 22.15 -8.06 -31.23
C PRO A 27 20.72 -7.93 -31.78
N GLU A 28 20.59 -7.79 -33.11
CA GLU A 28 19.31 -7.87 -33.81
C GLU A 28 18.63 -9.19 -33.40
N GLY A 29 17.50 -9.08 -32.68
CA GLY A 29 16.78 -10.22 -32.11
C GLY A 29 16.65 -10.24 -30.59
N SER A 30 17.11 -9.21 -29.86
CA SER A 30 16.72 -9.06 -28.45
C SER A 30 15.21 -8.84 -28.38
N GLN A 31 14.51 -9.79 -27.76
CA GLN A 31 13.10 -9.62 -27.43
C GLN A 31 12.94 -8.32 -26.61
N PRO A 32 11.94 -7.47 -26.91
CA PRO A 32 11.73 -6.26 -26.12
C PRO A 32 11.64 -6.62 -24.64
N LEU A 33 12.24 -5.82 -23.78
CA LEU A 33 12.05 -6.02 -22.34
C LEU A 33 10.58 -5.72 -22.00
N PRO A 34 9.96 -6.45 -21.05
CA PRO A 34 8.62 -6.10 -20.60
C PRO A 34 8.62 -4.66 -20.06
N PRO A 35 7.48 -3.93 -20.14
CA PRO A 35 7.32 -2.69 -19.41
C PRO A 35 7.69 -2.89 -17.94
N ARG A 36 8.58 -2.03 -17.43
CA ARG A 36 9.16 -2.14 -16.09
C ARG A 36 8.16 -1.62 -15.06
N ALA A 37 7.50 -2.52 -14.33
CA ALA A 37 6.41 -2.18 -13.40
C ALA A 37 6.79 -1.08 -12.39
N GLY A 38 8.01 -1.10 -11.84
CA GLY A 38 8.56 -0.07 -10.96
C GLY A 38 9.68 0.77 -11.61
N GLY A 39 9.72 0.90 -12.93
CA GLY A 39 10.86 1.52 -13.60
C GLY A 39 12.17 0.77 -13.30
N GLU A 40 13.25 1.50 -13.02
CA GLU A 40 14.54 0.91 -12.63
C GLU A 40 14.50 0.13 -11.31
N THR A 41 13.44 0.26 -10.50
CA THR A 41 13.26 -0.53 -9.26
C THR A 41 12.58 -1.89 -9.51
N THR A 42 12.32 -2.24 -10.78
CA THR A 42 11.65 -3.50 -11.14
C THR A 42 12.56 -4.70 -10.90
N LEU A 43 12.03 -5.74 -10.26
CA LEU A 43 12.69 -7.03 -10.07
C LEU A 43 11.96 -8.16 -10.79
N TRP A 44 12.70 -9.05 -11.45
CA TRP A 44 12.14 -10.23 -12.13
C TRP A 44 12.10 -11.46 -11.22
N ASN A 45 11.47 -11.33 -10.04
CA ASN A 45 11.19 -12.45 -9.13
C ASN A 45 9.67 -12.64 -9.02
N ARG A 46 9.20 -13.84 -9.35
CA ARG A 46 7.78 -14.24 -9.26
C ARG A 46 7.56 -15.47 -8.38
N THR A 47 8.50 -15.71 -7.46
CA THR A 47 8.42 -16.78 -6.47
C THR A 47 7.74 -16.28 -5.19
N SER A 48 7.70 -17.12 -4.16
CA SER A 48 7.11 -16.75 -2.86
C SER A 48 7.91 -15.70 -2.07
N THR A 49 9.01 -15.18 -2.62
CA THR A 49 9.83 -14.09 -2.07
C THR A 49 9.80 -12.82 -2.94
N ALA A 50 8.83 -12.72 -3.86
CA ALA A 50 8.73 -11.63 -4.83
C ALA A 50 8.64 -10.22 -4.22
N TYR A 51 8.22 -10.10 -2.95
CA TYR A 51 8.02 -8.82 -2.27
C TYR A 51 9.11 -8.51 -1.23
N GLU A 52 10.17 -9.31 -1.12
CA GLU A 52 11.15 -9.23 -0.02
C GLU A 52 12.46 -8.52 -0.40
N GLN A 53 12.63 -8.17 -1.67
CA GLN A 53 13.93 -7.74 -2.19
C GLN A 53 14.03 -6.21 -2.28
N PRO A 54 15.20 -5.63 -1.99
CA PRO A 54 15.45 -4.21 -2.23
C PRO A 54 15.41 -3.88 -3.72
N ALA A 55 15.10 -2.61 -4.03
CA ALA A 55 15.24 -2.07 -5.38
C ALA A 55 16.67 -2.30 -5.91
N PRO A 56 16.85 -2.84 -7.13
CA PRO A 56 18.16 -3.24 -7.64
C PRO A 56 19.09 -2.06 -7.96
N ASN A 57 18.56 -0.83 -8.02
CA ASN A 57 19.28 0.41 -8.33
C ASN A 57 19.60 1.27 -7.09
N LEU A 58 19.52 0.72 -5.87
CA LEU A 58 19.91 1.45 -4.66
C LEU A 58 21.43 1.68 -4.60
N ASP A 59 21.83 2.89 -4.24
CA ASP A 59 23.22 3.17 -3.89
C ASP A 59 23.61 2.55 -2.52
N PRO A 60 24.91 2.42 -2.20
CA PRO A 60 25.35 1.76 -0.98
C PRO A 60 24.81 2.37 0.33
N ARG A 61 24.54 3.68 0.35
CA ARG A 61 24.00 4.34 1.55
C ARG A 61 22.56 3.86 1.78
N TRP A 62 21.70 3.91 0.75
CA TRP A 62 20.31 3.49 0.89
C TRP A 62 20.18 1.97 1.05
N ALA A 63 21.03 1.18 0.39
CA ALA A 63 21.07 -0.27 0.59
C ALA A 63 21.38 -0.64 2.05
N ARG A 64 22.29 0.10 2.70
CA ARG A 64 22.59 -0.09 4.14
C ARG A 64 21.38 0.26 5.02
N LEU A 65 20.70 1.37 4.74
CA LEU A 65 19.49 1.76 5.49
C LEU A 65 18.34 0.78 5.28
N HIS A 66 18.14 0.27 4.06
CA HIS A 66 17.19 -0.80 3.78
C HIS A 66 17.47 -2.03 4.64
N ALA A 67 18.72 -2.49 4.70
CA ALA A 67 19.09 -3.67 5.49
C ALA A 67 18.88 -3.47 7.00
N LEU A 68 19.13 -2.26 7.52
CA LEU A 68 18.80 -1.93 8.91
C LEU A 68 17.29 -1.89 9.15
N GLY A 69 16.55 -1.36 8.18
CA GLY A 69 15.10 -1.29 8.24
C GLY A 69 14.43 -2.66 8.16
N ASP A 70 14.98 -3.61 7.41
CA ASP A 70 14.52 -5.01 7.38
C ASP A 70 14.59 -5.63 8.78
N ILE A 71 15.71 -5.44 9.49
CA ILE A 71 15.88 -5.88 10.88
C ILE A 71 14.83 -5.22 11.79
N ALA A 72 14.59 -3.92 11.63
CA ALA A 72 13.64 -3.17 12.44
C ALA A 72 12.16 -3.50 12.12
N PHE A 73 11.87 -3.88 10.87
CA PHE A 73 10.55 -4.29 10.41
C PHE A 73 10.17 -5.69 10.92
N GLU A 74 11.16 -6.59 10.95
CA GLU A 74 11.06 -7.95 11.51
C GLU A 74 11.14 -7.99 13.04
N ALA A 75 11.60 -6.91 13.67
CA ALA A 75 11.76 -6.82 15.11
C ALA A 75 10.46 -7.12 15.86
N ARG A 76 10.54 -8.09 16.78
CA ARG A 76 9.43 -8.45 17.67
C ARG A 76 9.58 -7.73 19.00
N PHE A 77 8.66 -6.83 19.28
CA PHE A 77 8.59 -6.09 20.53
C PHE A 77 8.02 -6.96 21.65
N VAL A 78 8.51 -6.73 22.86
CA VAL A 78 8.09 -7.42 24.08
C VAL A 78 7.93 -6.43 25.23
N THR A 79 7.25 -6.85 26.30
CA THR A 79 6.99 -6.00 27.46
C THR A 79 8.29 -5.54 28.12
N ALA A 80 8.39 -4.25 28.42
CA ALA A 80 9.52 -3.70 29.17
C ALA A 80 9.50 -4.15 30.65
N PRO A 81 10.67 -4.28 31.31
CA PRO A 81 12.01 -4.18 30.73
C PRO A 81 12.40 -5.48 30.01
N ALA A 82 12.98 -5.36 28.82
CA ALA A 82 13.58 -6.46 28.09
C ALA A 82 14.90 -5.99 27.45
N PRO A 83 15.91 -6.86 27.32
CA PRO A 83 17.21 -6.47 26.76
C PRO A 83 17.17 -6.24 25.24
N VAL A 84 16.18 -6.80 24.54
CA VAL A 84 16.03 -6.71 23.08
C VAL A 84 14.58 -6.34 22.78
N ASN A 85 14.39 -5.29 21.99
CA ASN A 85 13.09 -4.73 21.58
C ASN A 85 12.07 -4.60 22.73
N PRO A 86 12.41 -3.94 23.85
CA PRO A 86 11.41 -3.55 24.84
C PRO A 86 10.43 -2.53 24.24
N GLY A 87 9.35 -2.22 24.97
CA GLY A 87 8.44 -1.13 24.60
C GLY A 87 7.15 -1.58 23.93
N LEU A 88 6.87 -2.89 23.89
CA LEU A 88 5.53 -3.35 23.50
C LEU A 88 4.49 -2.73 24.44
N GLY A 89 3.52 -2.02 23.86
CA GLY A 89 2.47 -1.37 24.63
C GLY A 89 1.59 -2.38 25.37
N PRO A 90 0.86 -1.92 26.40
CA PRO A 90 0.01 -2.80 27.21
C PRO A 90 -1.10 -3.47 26.39
N LEU A 91 -1.58 -2.78 25.34
CA LEU A 91 -2.61 -3.19 24.40
C LEU A 91 -2.04 -3.07 22.99
N PHE A 92 -2.29 -4.06 22.13
CA PHE A 92 -1.73 -4.12 20.78
C PHE A 92 -2.55 -5.05 19.86
N ASN A 93 -2.37 -4.92 18.55
CA ASN A 93 -2.88 -5.85 17.54
C ASN A 93 -1.82 -6.90 17.16
N ASN A 94 -0.57 -6.48 16.99
CA ASN A 94 0.57 -7.36 16.77
C ASN A 94 1.85 -6.76 17.39
N ASN A 95 2.93 -7.52 17.46
CA ASN A 95 4.18 -7.08 18.07
C ASN A 95 5.35 -6.93 17.08
N SER A 96 5.07 -7.02 15.77
CA SER A 96 6.02 -6.67 14.71
C SER A 96 5.27 -6.23 13.45
N CYS A 97 5.92 -5.46 12.59
CA CYS A 97 5.35 -5.08 11.28
C CYS A 97 5.13 -6.32 10.41
N ALA A 98 6.13 -7.21 10.36
CA ALA A 98 6.09 -8.46 9.61
C ALA A 98 5.00 -9.44 10.08
N GLY A 99 4.54 -9.32 11.34
CA GLY A 99 3.45 -10.11 11.86
C GLY A 99 2.10 -9.82 11.17
N CYS A 100 1.90 -8.57 10.74
CA CYS A 100 0.73 -8.15 9.96
C CYS A 100 1.02 -8.21 8.45
N HIS A 101 2.18 -7.71 8.02
CA HIS A 101 2.63 -7.67 6.63
C HIS A 101 3.49 -8.89 6.28
N VAL A 102 2.92 -10.09 6.37
CA VAL A 102 3.66 -11.34 6.18
C VAL A 102 4.35 -11.34 4.81
N LYS A 103 5.68 -11.48 4.81
CA LYS A 103 6.54 -11.41 3.61
C LYS A 103 6.31 -10.14 2.79
N ASN A 104 6.09 -9.01 3.45
CA ASN A 104 5.76 -7.72 2.83
C ASN A 104 4.48 -7.73 1.97
N GLY A 105 3.71 -8.81 2.06
CA GLY A 105 2.50 -9.04 1.30
C GLY A 105 1.27 -8.53 2.01
N ARG A 106 0.13 -8.93 1.45
CA ARG A 106 -1.18 -8.65 2.01
C ARG A 106 -1.44 -9.61 3.18
N GLY A 107 -2.11 -9.13 4.22
CA GLY A 107 -2.58 -9.99 5.30
C GLY A 107 -3.94 -10.62 5.00
N PHE A 108 -4.53 -11.26 6.01
CA PHE A 108 -5.87 -11.86 5.94
C PHE A 108 -6.73 -11.43 7.15
N PRO A 109 -8.07 -11.57 7.10
CA PRO A 109 -8.99 -10.97 8.08
C PRO A 109 -9.06 -11.74 9.42
N ASP A 110 -7.94 -12.28 9.89
CA ASP A 110 -7.84 -12.97 11.17
C ASP A 110 -7.21 -12.09 12.24
N LYS A 111 -7.56 -12.40 13.48
CA LYS A 111 -7.03 -11.72 14.66
C LYS A 111 -5.50 -11.73 14.64
N GLY A 112 -4.92 -10.55 14.79
CA GLY A 112 -3.47 -10.36 14.79
C GLY A 112 -2.87 -10.05 13.43
N GLN A 113 -3.62 -10.14 12.33
CA GLN A 113 -3.24 -9.51 11.06
C GLN A 113 -4.18 -8.39 10.70
N ARG A 114 -5.49 -8.60 10.86
CA ARG A 114 -6.48 -7.57 10.66
C ARG A 114 -6.34 -6.44 11.69
N VAL A 115 -6.84 -5.29 11.30
CA VAL A 115 -7.15 -4.17 12.18
C VAL A 115 -8.64 -3.88 12.10
N VAL A 116 -9.27 -3.69 13.26
CA VAL A 116 -10.69 -3.35 13.38
C VAL A 116 -10.77 -1.89 13.80
N ARG A 117 -11.02 -1.04 12.82
CA ARG A 117 -11.16 0.40 13.00
C ARG A 117 -12.58 0.67 13.47
N VAL A 118 -12.73 1.56 14.45
CA VAL A 118 -14.02 1.90 15.03
C VAL A 118 -14.22 3.41 15.14
N SER A 119 -15.49 3.82 15.26
CA SER A 119 -15.89 5.21 15.48
C SER A 119 -17.27 5.24 16.13
N GLN A 120 -17.53 6.23 16.97
CA GLN A 120 -18.91 6.52 17.37
C GLN A 120 -19.74 6.98 16.16
N VAL A 121 -21.06 6.85 16.28
CA VAL A 121 -22.02 7.47 15.37
C VAL A 121 -22.21 8.93 15.77
N GLY A 122 -22.08 9.86 14.82
CA GLY A 122 -22.29 11.29 15.05
C GLY A 122 -21.02 12.13 14.87
N SER A 123 -21.08 13.39 15.29
CA SER A 123 -19.96 14.33 15.19
C SER A 123 -19.04 14.25 16.40
N LEU A 124 -17.76 14.51 16.18
CA LEU A 124 -16.73 14.57 17.22
C LEU A 124 -16.94 15.81 18.11
N ASP A 125 -17.46 15.60 19.32
CA ASP A 125 -17.43 16.62 20.38
C ASP A 125 -16.03 16.64 20.98
N ARG A 126 -15.31 17.76 20.83
CA ARG A 126 -13.95 17.94 21.38
C ARG A 126 -13.96 18.41 22.84
N SER A 127 -15.13 18.64 23.42
CA SER A 127 -15.27 19.16 24.77
C SER A 127 -15.44 18.03 25.79
N GLY A 128 -14.37 17.73 26.53
CA GLY A 128 -14.49 17.11 27.85
C GLY A 128 -14.12 15.63 27.99
N ASP A 129 -13.81 14.88 26.93
CA ASP A 129 -13.34 13.50 27.10
C ASP A 129 -11.85 13.44 27.46
N PRO A 130 -11.49 12.78 28.58
CA PRO A 130 -10.09 12.59 28.94
C PRO A 130 -9.39 11.72 27.87
N GLN A 131 -8.24 12.22 27.40
CA GLN A 131 -7.26 11.45 26.62
C GLN A 131 -7.07 10.07 27.26
N PRO A 132 -7.31 8.99 26.52
CA PRO A 132 -6.23 8.37 25.77
C PRO A 132 -6.76 7.74 24.46
N PHE A 133 -7.23 8.55 23.53
CA PHE A 133 -7.60 8.06 22.20
C PHE A 133 -6.40 8.32 21.29
N GLY A 134 -5.84 7.28 20.65
CA GLY A 134 -4.62 7.39 19.83
C GLY A 134 -4.61 8.58 18.86
N TRP A 135 -3.44 8.96 18.37
CA TRP A 135 -3.18 10.27 17.72
C TRP A 135 -4.22 10.69 16.64
N GLU A 136 -4.81 9.75 15.90
CA GLU A 136 -5.82 10.02 14.87
C GLU A 136 -7.13 10.61 15.43
N ALA A 137 -7.49 10.26 16.68
CA ALA A 137 -8.68 10.79 17.34
C ALA A 137 -8.54 12.28 17.67
N ILE A 138 -7.30 12.74 17.84
CA ILE A 138 -6.97 14.12 18.25
C ILE A 138 -6.38 14.94 17.10
N ALA A 139 -6.10 14.30 15.97
CA ALA A 139 -5.60 14.98 14.78
C ALA A 139 -6.59 16.08 14.34
N PRO A 140 -6.12 17.31 14.07
CA PRO A 140 -6.95 18.35 13.51
C PRO A 140 -7.65 17.88 12.23
N HIS A 141 -8.93 18.23 12.11
CA HIS A 141 -9.82 17.83 11.00
C HIS A 141 -10.13 16.33 10.91
N SER A 142 -9.70 15.52 11.89
CA SER A 142 -10.26 14.18 12.05
C SER A 142 -11.76 14.27 12.32
N ASN A 143 -12.51 13.42 11.63
CA ASN A 143 -13.96 13.25 11.76
C ASN A 143 -14.33 11.83 12.20
N THR A 144 -13.39 11.12 12.84
CA THR A 144 -13.62 9.82 13.44
C THR A 144 -13.74 9.98 14.96
N PRO A 145 -14.94 10.23 15.51
CA PRO A 145 -15.12 10.30 16.96
C PRO A 145 -14.70 8.98 17.64
N PRO A 146 -13.84 9.03 18.67
CA PRO A 146 -13.35 7.82 19.32
C PRO A 146 -14.45 7.12 20.10
N VAL A 147 -14.41 5.78 20.13
CA VAL A 147 -15.28 4.96 20.97
C VAL A 147 -14.75 4.99 22.41
N ALA A 148 -15.63 5.25 23.39
CA ALA A 148 -15.23 5.36 24.79
C ALA A 148 -14.54 4.06 25.26
N GLY A 149 -13.35 4.20 25.86
CA GLY A 149 -12.54 3.07 26.33
C GLY A 149 -11.82 2.25 25.24
N ILE A 150 -11.92 2.64 23.96
CA ILE A 150 -11.27 1.95 22.83
C ILE A 150 -10.47 2.95 21.96
N GLY A 151 -11.05 4.10 21.60
CA GLY A 151 -10.48 5.01 20.61
C GLY A 151 -10.96 4.72 19.21
N THR A 152 -10.07 4.76 18.22
CA THR A 152 -10.39 4.63 16.79
C THR A 152 -10.03 3.26 16.21
N GLN A 153 -9.45 2.37 17.01
CA GLN A 153 -9.02 1.03 16.64
C GLN A 153 -9.07 0.10 17.85
N VAL A 154 -9.60 -1.11 17.66
CA VAL A 154 -9.68 -2.12 18.71
C VAL A 154 -8.35 -2.84 18.88
N GLN A 155 -7.81 -2.83 20.08
CA GLN A 155 -6.64 -3.60 20.50
C GLN A 155 -7.06 -5.00 20.97
N GLU A 156 -6.98 -5.99 20.07
CA GLU A 156 -7.45 -7.36 20.32
C GLU A 156 -6.50 -8.21 21.21
N LYS A 157 -5.30 -7.70 21.56
CA LYS A 157 -4.32 -8.37 22.43
C LYS A 157 -3.84 -7.45 23.55
N ALA A 158 -3.32 -8.06 24.61
CA ALA A 158 -2.78 -7.36 25.76
C ALA A 158 -1.61 -8.14 26.37
N VAL A 159 -0.68 -7.43 27.01
CA VAL A 159 0.41 -8.05 27.78
C VAL A 159 -0.10 -8.57 29.14
N ARG A 160 0.73 -9.33 29.86
CA ARG A 160 0.37 -9.85 31.19
C ARG A 160 0.00 -8.71 32.14
N GLY A 161 -1.15 -8.86 32.81
CA GLY A 161 -1.66 -7.85 33.76
C GLY A 161 -2.66 -6.87 33.14
N TYR A 162 -2.77 -6.84 31.81
CA TYR A 162 -3.75 -6.04 31.08
C TYR A 162 -4.79 -6.96 30.42
N ARG A 163 -5.87 -6.35 29.92
CA ARG A 163 -6.94 -7.05 29.19
C ARG A 163 -7.17 -6.37 27.84
N PRO A 164 -7.43 -7.11 26.76
CA PRO A 164 -7.83 -6.52 25.48
C PRO A 164 -9.05 -5.60 25.63
N GLU A 165 -9.21 -4.65 24.71
CA GLU A 165 -10.28 -3.65 24.82
C GLU A 165 -11.67 -4.25 24.57
N ALA A 166 -11.76 -5.19 23.63
CA ALA A 166 -13.01 -5.82 23.24
C ALA A 166 -12.77 -7.20 22.62
N LYS A 167 -13.86 -7.97 22.48
CA LYS A 167 -13.90 -9.17 21.66
C LYS A 167 -14.49 -8.81 20.29
N VAL A 168 -13.84 -9.29 19.23
CA VAL A 168 -14.32 -9.14 17.85
C VAL A 168 -14.77 -10.51 17.35
N GLU A 169 -16.05 -10.63 17.04
CA GLU A 169 -16.61 -11.78 16.34
C GLU A 169 -16.77 -11.45 14.85
N LEU A 170 -16.29 -12.34 13.99
CA LEU A 170 -16.37 -12.21 12.54
C LEU A 170 -17.12 -13.43 11.99
N HIS A 171 -18.26 -13.17 11.36
CA HIS A 171 -19.04 -14.17 10.64
C HIS A 171 -19.09 -13.83 9.16
N TRP A 172 -19.03 -14.83 8.29
CA TRP A 172 -19.15 -14.65 6.85
C TRP A 172 -20.57 -15.01 6.42
N VAL A 173 -21.20 -14.10 5.68
CA VAL A 173 -22.48 -14.37 5.01
C VAL A 173 -22.19 -14.65 3.55
N GLU A 174 -22.42 -15.88 3.10
CA GLU A 174 -22.25 -16.25 1.70
C GLU A 174 -23.49 -15.91 0.88
N GLN A 175 -23.28 -15.52 -0.36
CA GLN A 175 -24.30 -15.23 -1.35
C GLN A 175 -23.95 -15.96 -2.65
N THR A 176 -24.89 -16.72 -3.19
CA THR A 176 -24.78 -17.28 -4.54
C THR A 176 -25.48 -16.34 -5.52
N ARG A 177 -24.82 -16.05 -6.63
CA ARG A 177 -25.31 -15.24 -7.74
C ARG A 177 -24.96 -15.92 -9.04
N GLU A 178 -25.46 -15.38 -10.16
CA GLU A 178 -25.24 -15.95 -11.49
C GLU A 178 -24.71 -14.90 -12.46
N TYR A 179 -23.86 -15.36 -13.38
CA TYR A 179 -23.48 -14.64 -14.60
C TYR A 179 -24.66 -14.58 -15.57
N ALA A 180 -24.55 -13.76 -16.61
CA ALA A 180 -25.60 -13.67 -17.65
C ALA A 180 -25.83 -14.99 -18.41
N ASP A 181 -24.81 -15.85 -18.46
CA ASP A 181 -24.86 -17.20 -19.02
C ASP A 181 -25.44 -18.26 -18.06
N GLY A 182 -25.88 -17.86 -16.86
CA GLY A 182 -26.41 -18.75 -15.82
C GLY A 182 -25.35 -19.46 -14.97
N THR A 183 -24.05 -19.26 -15.24
CA THR A 183 -22.99 -19.85 -14.44
C THR A 183 -23.02 -19.28 -13.02
N PRO A 184 -23.10 -20.10 -11.96
CA PRO A 184 -23.14 -19.60 -10.60
C PRO A 184 -21.75 -19.17 -10.11
N TYR A 185 -21.71 -18.12 -9.31
CA TYR A 185 -20.54 -17.70 -8.52
C TYR A 185 -20.95 -17.40 -7.07
N ARG A 186 -19.97 -17.42 -6.16
CA ARG A 186 -20.20 -17.19 -4.72
C ARG A 186 -19.41 -15.99 -4.23
N LEU A 187 -20.09 -15.09 -3.55
CA LEU A 187 -19.49 -13.99 -2.82
C LEU A 187 -19.71 -14.19 -1.32
N ARG A 188 -18.94 -13.49 -0.50
CA ARG A 188 -19.17 -13.41 0.94
C ARG A 188 -18.96 -11.99 1.44
N SER A 189 -19.70 -11.59 2.47
CA SER A 189 -19.50 -10.31 3.18
C SER A 189 -19.27 -10.57 4.67
N PRO A 190 -18.45 -9.76 5.34
CA PRO A 190 -18.24 -9.90 6.78
C PRO A 190 -19.42 -9.32 7.57
N VAL A 191 -19.78 -9.99 8.66
CA VAL A 191 -20.62 -9.46 9.73
C VAL A 191 -19.74 -9.43 10.97
N VAL A 192 -19.34 -8.22 11.37
CA VAL A 192 -18.46 -7.99 12.53
C VAL A 192 -19.31 -7.55 13.71
N LYS A 193 -19.12 -8.20 14.86
CA LYS A 193 -19.70 -7.77 16.13
C LYS A 193 -18.58 -7.41 17.09
N LEU A 194 -18.76 -6.27 17.74
CA LEU A 194 -17.90 -5.82 18.82
C LEU A 194 -18.60 -6.08 20.15
N LEU A 195 -17.94 -6.81 21.04
CA LEU A 195 -18.47 -7.17 22.36
C LEU A 195 -17.50 -6.72 23.46
N THR A 196 -18.03 -6.37 24.62
CA THR A 196 -17.24 -6.26 25.86
C THR A 196 -16.59 -7.61 26.18
N LEU A 197 -15.63 -7.61 27.11
CA LEU A 197 -15.00 -8.85 27.55
C LEU A 197 -15.99 -9.78 28.25
N GLU A 198 -17.05 -9.23 28.82
CA GLU A 198 -18.16 -9.93 29.47
C GLU A 198 -19.19 -10.46 28.45
N GLY A 199 -19.12 -10.02 27.20
CA GLY A 199 -19.96 -10.51 26.09
C GLY A 199 -21.18 -9.64 25.76
N SER A 200 -21.28 -8.44 26.34
CA SER A 200 -22.33 -7.48 25.98
C SER A 200 -21.98 -6.77 24.66
N PRO A 201 -22.93 -6.49 23.77
CA PRO A 201 -22.68 -5.69 22.57
C PRO A 201 -22.12 -4.29 22.88
N ILE A 202 -21.22 -3.80 22.03
CA ILE A 202 -20.76 -2.41 22.02
C ILE A 202 -21.42 -1.74 20.80
N ASP A 203 -22.54 -1.04 21.04
CA ASP A 203 -23.32 -0.34 20.02
C ASP A 203 -23.92 0.98 20.57
N PRO A 204 -24.28 1.96 19.71
CA PRO A 204 -23.99 2.01 18.27
C PRO A 204 -22.50 2.35 18.00
N VAL A 205 -21.89 1.63 17.05
CA VAL A 205 -20.50 1.86 16.61
C VAL A 205 -20.38 1.58 15.11
N LEU A 206 -19.59 2.40 14.42
CA LEU A 206 -19.20 2.18 13.04
C LEU A 206 -17.95 1.30 13.03
N ILE A 207 -17.93 0.24 12.22
CA ILE A 207 -16.85 -0.76 12.21
C ILE A 207 -16.29 -0.88 10.79
N SER A 208 -14.98 -0.76 10.67
CA SER A 208 -14.24 -0.92 9.42
C SER A 208 -13.18 -2.01 9.60
N LEU A 209 -13.45 -3.19 9.02
CA LEU A 209 -12.53 -4.32 9.00
C LEU A 209 -11.47 -4.09 7.93
N ARG A 210 -10.19 -4.05 8.30
CA ARG A 210 -9.09 -3.78 7.37
C ARG A 210 -8.03 -4.87 7.43
N ILE A 211 -7.60 -5.37 6.28
CA ILE A 211 -6.43 -6.26 6.15
C ILE A 211 -5.17 -5.44 5.82
N PRO A 212 -3.98 -5.88 6.24
CA PRO A 212 -2.71 -5.27 5.85
C PRO A 212 -2.54 -5.24 4.33
N GLN A 213 -2.12 -4.10 3.79
CA GLN A 213 -1.77 -3.95 2.37
C GLN A 213 -0.33 -4.44 2.14
N PRO A 214 0.03 -4.90 0.92
CA PRO A 214 1.43 -5.11 0.57
C PRO A 214 2.21 -3.79 0.71
N VAL A 215 3.46 -3.88 1.16
CA VAL A 215 4.31 -2.70 1.42
C VAL A 215 5.36 -2.46 0.34
N PHE A 216 5.51 -3.37 -0.62
CA PHE A 216 6.43 -3.20 -1.75
C PHE A 216 6.00 -2.08 -2.70
N GLY A 217 6.96 -1.41 -3.33
CA GLY A 217 6.70 -0.33 -4.29
C GLY A 217 6.11 0.95 -3.70
N ALA A 218 5.86 1.01 -2.38
CA ALA A 218 5.17 2.14 -1.77
C ALA A 218 5.94 3.47 -1.89
N GLY A 219 7.28 3.43 -1.86
CA GLY A 219 8.10 4.64 -2.03
C GLY A 219 8.00 5.24 -3.43
N LEU A 220 7.75 4.43 -4.47
CA LEU A 220 7.47 4.95 -5.81
C LEU A 220 6.14 5.71 -5.85
N LEU A 221 5.12 5.23 -5.14
CA LEU A 221 3.83 5.93 -5.01
C LEU A 221 3.98 7.22 -4.21
N GLU A 222 4.80 7.22 -3.16
CA GLU A 222 5.15 8.43 -2.40
C GLU A 222 5.83 9.48 -3.29
N ALA A 223 6.72 9.04 -4.18
CA ALA A 223 7.47 9.88 -5.10
C ALA A 223 6.62 10.46 -6.25
N VAL A 224 5.34 10.08 -6.40
CA VAL A 224 4.44 10.70 -7.38
C VAL A 224 4.07 12.13 -6.92
N PRO A 225 4.37 13.18 -7.71
CA PRO A 225 4.08 14.55 -7.31
C PRO A 225 2.59 14.75 -7.02
N ALA A 226 2.27 15.48 -5.95
CA ALA A 226 0.87 15.74 -5.57
C ALA A 226 0.07 16.38 -6.71
N SER A 227 0.69 17.28 -7.48
CA SER A 227 0.07 17.91 -8.65
C SER A 227 -0.39 16.91 -9.73
N ARG A 228 0.27 15.76 -9.88
CA ARG A 228 -0.13 14.72 -10.84
C ARG A 228 -1.39 13.98 -10.41
N ILE A 229 -1.54 13.74 -9.11
CA ILE A 229 -2.72 13.08 -8.55
C ILE A 229 -3.89 14.06 -8.50
N LEU A 230 -3.65 15.31 -8.11
CA LEU A 230 -4.67 16.35 -8.13
C LEU A 230 -5.17 16.66 -9.55
N ALA A 231 -4.29 16.60 -10.56
CA ALA A 231 -4.68 16.76 -11.96
C ALA A 231 -5.49 15.57 -12.52
N ALA A 232 -5.54 14.45 -11.80
CA ALA A 232 -6.35 13.29 -12.13
C ALA A 232 -7.75 13.33 -11.49
N ALA A 233 -7.95 14.22 -10.52
CA ALA A 233 -9.19 14.29 -9.77
C ALA A 233 -10.31 14.90 -10.60
N ASP A 234 -11.49 14.32 -10.50
CA ASP A 234 -12.74 14.80 -11.08
C ASP A 234 -13.87 14.67 -10.05
N PRO A 235 -13.83 15.44 -8.94
CA PRO A 235 -14.78 15.27 -7.84
C PRO A 235 -16.24 15.59 -8.23
N ASP A 236 -16.45 16.33 -9.31
CA ASP A 236 -17.77 16.78 -9.77
C ASP A 236 -18.29 15.97 -10.99
N ASP A 237 -17.58 14.89 -11.40
CA ASP A 237 -17.89 14.08 -12.59
C ASP A 237 -18.11 14.97 -13.83
N ALA A 238 -17.17 15.87 -14.08
CA ALA A 238 -17.29 16.91 -15.11
C ALA A 238 -17.33 16.34 -16.53
N ASP A 239 -16.77 15.14 -16.75
CA ASP A 239 -16.85 14.43 -18.03
C ASP A 239 -18.10 13.55 -18.18
N GLY A 240 -18.88 13.36 -17.11
CA GLY A 240 -20.15 12.63 -17.09
C GLY A 240 -20.00 11.13 -17.34
N ASP A 241 -18.84 10.55 -17.05
CA ASP A 241 -18.61 9.12 -17.18
C ASP A 241 -19.08 8.31 -15.96
N GLY A 242 -19.49 8.99 -14.89
CA GLY A 242 -20.03 8.43 -13.66
C GLY A 242 -18.98 8.12 -12.59
N ILE A 243 -17.75 8.62 -12.75
CA ILE A 243 -16.62 8.39 -11.84
C ILE A 243 -16.18 9.74 -11.25
N SER A 244 -16.33 9.88 -9.94
CA SER A 244 -16.07 11.13 -9.20
C SER A 244 -14.78 11.09 -8.37
N GLY A 245 -13.69 10.62 -8.97
CA GLY A 245 -12.42 10.39 -8.29
C GLY A 245 -11.90 11.64 -7.58
N ARG A 246 -11.70 11.57 -6.25
CA ARG A 246 -11.29 12.74 -5.43
C ARG A 246 -10.15 12.48 -4.45
N PRO A 247 -9.33 13.49 -4.12
CA PRO A 247 -8.30 13.34 -3.11
C PRO A 247 -8.91 13.27 -1.70
N ASN A 248 -8.17 12.67 -0.77
CA ASN A 248 -8.40 12.87 0.67
C ASN A 248 -7.37 13.89 1.19
N LEU A 249 -7.81 14.96 1.86
CA LEU A 249 -6.90 15.83 2.60
C LEU A 249 -6.79 15.38 4.06
N VAL A 250 -5.56 15.18 4.51
CA VAL A 250 -5.25 14.57 5.82
C VAL A 250 -4.24 15.38 6.59
N TRP A 251 -4.22 15.22 7.92
CA TRP A 251 -3.27 15.91 8.78
C TRP A 251 -1.88 15.29 8.69
N ASP A 252 -0.89 16.12 8.33
CA ASP A 252 0.52 15.77 8.44
C ASP A 252 1.04 16.20 9.82
N GLN A 253 1.45 15.21 10.61
CA GLN A 253 1.89 15.42 11.99
C GLN A 253 3.25 16.12 12.08
N GLU A 254 4.11 16.01 11.07
CA GLU A 254 5.41 16.68 11.09
C GLU A 254 5.29 18.11 10.58
N GLN A 255 4.50 18.32 9.53
CA GLN A 255 4.29 19.63 8.90
C GLN A 255 3.19 20.47 9.57
N GLN A 256 2.38 19.87 10.45
CA GLN A 256 1.28 20.52 11.17
C GLN A 256 0.30 21.25 10.25
N ARG A 257 -0.09 20.61 9.14
CA ARG A 257 -1.04 21.14 8.16
C ARG A 257 -1.76 20.03 7.40
N LEU A 258 -2.87 20.38 6.75
CA LEU A 258 -3.53 19.48 5.80
C LEU A 258 -2.70 19.34 4.53
N VAL A 259 -2.52 18.11 4.07
CA VAL A 259 -1.84 17.74 2.83
C VAL A 259 -2.58 16.60 2.13
N LEU A 260 -2.17 16.27 0.90
CA LEU A 260 -2.71 15.13 0.17
C LEU A 260 -2.40 13.81 0.87
N GLY A 261 -3.44 13.05 1.19
CA GLY A 261 -3.36 11.69 1.67
C GLY A 261 -3.04 10.70 0.55
N ARG A 262 -2.30 9.62 0.88
CA ARG A 262 -1.74 8.68 -0.11
C ARG A 262 -1.84 7.23 0.31
N PHE A 263 -1.66 6.96 1.59
CA PHE A 263 -1.50 5.62 2.15
C PHE A 263 -2.69 5.23 3.02
N GLY A 264 -2.79 3.93 3.29
CA GLY A 264 -3.98 3.32 3.88
C GLY A 264 -5.08 3.06 2.85
N TRP A 265 -6.16 2.44 3.34
CA TRP A 265 -7.30 2.04 2.51
C TRP A 265 -8.17 3.21 2.05
N LYS A 266 -8.15 4.32 2.79
CA LYS A 266 -8.90 5.54 2.48
C LYS A 266 -7.99 6.74 2.22
N ALA A 267 -6.75 6.50 1.78
CA ALA A 267 -5.73 7.53 1.61
C ALA A 267 -5.58 8.41 2.88
N ASN A 268 -5.72 7.82 4.07
CA ASN A 268 -5.85 8.53 5.34
C ASN A 268 -4.50 8.92 5.99
N THR A 269 -3.38 8.66 5.31
CA THR A 269 -2.03 8.99 5.76
C THR A 269 -1.22 9.66 4.64
N PRO A 270 -0.46 10.74 4.91
CA PRO A 270 0.16 11.54 3.86
C PRO A 270 1.45 10.95 3.29
N ASN A 271 2.26 10.31 4.13
CA ASN A 271 3.60 9.84 3.80
C ASN A 271 3.92 8.54 4.56
N LEU A 272 4.94 7.81 4.10
CA LEU A 272 5.35 6.53 4.67
C LEU A 272 5.96 6.68 6.05
N ARG A 273 6.64 7.80 6.34
CA ARG A 273 7.18 8.08 7.68
C ARG A 273 6.08 8.10 8.73
N GLN A 274 5.01 8.86 8.48
CA GLN A 274 3.86 8.92 9.38
C GLN A 274 3.10 7.60 9.40
N GLN A 275 2.97 6.89 8.28
CA GLN A 275 2.35 5.56 8.25
C GLN A 275 3.10 4.55 9.13
N THR A 276 4.44 4.52 9.03
CA THR A 276 5.31 3.66 9.82
C THR A 276 5.27 4.03 11.30
N ALA A 277 5.39 5.32 11.62
CA ALA A 277 5.30 5.81 13.00
C ALA A 277 3.93 5.52 13.64
N ALA A 278 2.85 5.69 12.87
CA ALA A 278 1.49 5.40 13.32
C ALA A 278 1.28 3.90 13.54
N ALA A 279 1.87 3.03 12.71
CA ALA A 279 1.80 1.58 12.91
C ALA A 279 2.53 1.14 14.19
N TYR A 280 3.72 1.69 14.49
CA TYR A 280 4.38 1.48 15.78
C TYR A 280 3.48 1.88 16.95
N ALA A 281 2.92 3.09 16.91
CA ALA A 281 2.11 3.61 18.02
C ALA A 281 0.75 2.92 18.15
N ASN A 282 0.01 2.75 17.06
CA ASN A 282 -1.38 2.25 17.10
C ASN A 282 -1.46 0.73 17.09
N ASP A 283 -0.59 0.03 16.35
CA ASP A 283 -0.73 -1.42 16.18
C ASP A 283 0.08 -2.21 17.21
N MET A 284 1.17 -1.61 17.73
CA MET A 284 2.10 -2.25 18.68
C MET A 284 2.16 -1.51 20.03
N GLY A 285 1.66 -0.28 20.12
CA GLY A 285 1.81 0.56 21.32
C GLY A 285 3.24 1.02 21.60
N VAL A 286 4.10 1.01 20.57
CA VAL A 286 5.53 1.37 20.63
C VAL A 286 5.66 2.87 20.31
N THR A 287 6.14 3.65 21.27
CA THR A 287 6.33 5.10 21.13
C THR A 287 7.57 5.43 20.30
N ASN A 288 7.55 6.58 19.62
CA ASN A 288 8.58 6.95 18.63
C ASN A 288 8.68 8.48 18.47
N PRO A 289 9.65 9.02 17.69
CA PRO A 289 9.85 10.46 17.57
C PRO A 289 8.63 11.28 17.10
N LEU A 290 7.76 10.70 16.26
CA LEU A 290 6.57 11.40 15.77
C LEU A 290 5.38 11.28 16.74
N PHE A 291 5.34 10.18 17.51
CA PHE A 291 4.32 9.88 18.51
C PHE A 291 4.99 9.45 19.84
N PRO A 292 5.57 10.40 20.59
CA PRO A 292 6.22 10.10 21.87
C PRO A 292 5.18 9.87 22.97
N ALA A 293 5.62 9.28 24.09
CA ALA A 293 4.83 9.26 25.32
C ALA A 293 4.56 10.68 25.85
N ALA A 294 3.62 10.81 26.78
CA ALA A 294 3.27 12.10 27.39
C ALA A 294 4.44 12.79 28.12
N ASP A 295 5.40 12.02 28.63
CA ASP A 295 6.64 12.52 29.25
C ASP A 295 7.77 12.78 28.24
N GLY A 296 7.51 12.57 26.95
CA GLY A 296 8.47 12.73 25.86
C GLY A 296 9.35 11.50 25.60
N SER A 297 9.22 10.42 26.37
CA SER A 297 9.98 9.19 26.15
C SER A 297 9.56 8.46 24.86
N GLN A 298 10.50 7.66 24.32
CA GLN A 298 10.37 6.95 23.05
C GLN A 298 10.95 5.54 23.21
N ASP A 299 10.23 4.53 22.72
CA ASP A 299 10.69 3.14 22.72
C ASP A 299 11.66 2.84 21.57
N ILE A 300 11.50 3.54 20.43
CA ILE A 300 12.43 3.52 19.30
C ILE A 300 12.94 4.93 19.01
N ASP A 301 14.18 5.02 18.53
CA ASP A 301 14.81 6.28 18.16
C ASP A 301 14.55 6.67 16.69
N GLU A 302 15.01 7.87 16.32
CA GLU A 302 14.88 8.39 14.95
C GLU A 302 15.60 7.52 13.92
N ALA A 303 16.76 6.96 14.26
CA ALA A 303 17.51 6.10 13.36
C ALA A 303 16.71 4.83 13.01
N THR A 304 16.05 4.23 14.00
CA THR A 304 15.19 3.06 13.80
C THR A 304 13.97 3.41 12.97
N LEU A 305 13.25 4.50 13.30
CA LEU A 305 12.07 4.93 12.54
C LEU A 305 12.43 5.26 11.09
N GLN A 306 13.55 5.95 10.85
CA GLN A 306 14.05 6.26 9.51
C GLN A 306 14.40 4.98 8.74
N ALA A 307 15.13 4.05 9.36
CA ALA A 307 15.51 2.80 8.71
C ALA A 307 14.27 1.99 8.29
N THR A 308 13.28 1.82 9.18
CA THR A 308 12.02 1.12 8.86
C THR A 308 11.24 1.83 7.75
N THR A 309 11.22 3.17 7.75
CA THR A 309 10.58 3.95 6.67
C THR A 309 11.27 3.71 5.34
N VAL A 310 12.61 3.76 5.30
CA VAL A 310 13.41 3.51 4.09
C VAL A 310 13.21 2.10 3.57
N TYR A 311 13.10 1.10 4.46
CA TYR A 311 12.81 -0.27 4.05
C TYR A 311 11.52 -0.34 3.22
N VAL A 312 10.42 0.18 3.75
CA VAL A 312 9.12 0.22 3.03
C VAL A 312 9.19 1.06 1.75
N GLN A 313 9.96 2.15 1.75
CA GLN A 313 10.16 2.98 0.55
C GLN A 313 10.91 2.25 -0.57
N THR A 314 11.79 1.30 -0.23
CA THR A 314 12.80 0.77 -1.16
C THR A 314 12.65 -0.71 -1.50
N LEU A 315 11.56 -1.34 -1.07
CA LEU A 315 11.16 -2.67 -1.55
C LEU A 315 10.82 -2.62 -3.05
N ALA A 316 11.46 -3.50 -3.83
CA ALA A 316 11.32 -3.59 -5.27
C ALA A 316 9.90 -3.96 -5.72
N VAL A 317 9.56 -3.58 -6.96
CA VAL A 317 8.29 -3.97 -7.59
C VAL A 317 8.52 -5.21 -8.45
N PRO A 318 7.78 -6.31 -8.27
CA PRO A 318 7.88 -7.45 -9.16
C PRO A 318 7.41 -7.07 -10.57
N GLY A 319 8.17 -7.49 -11.58
CA GLY A 319 7.83 -7.23 -12.98
C GLY A 319 6.67 -8.10 -13.47
N ARG A 320 5.84 -7.53 -14.37
CA ARG A 320 4.78 -8.28 -15.08
C ARG A 320 5.38 -9.42 -15.90
N ALA A 321 4.68 -10.54 -15.98
CA ALA A 321 5.07 -11.70 -16.80
C ALA A 321 4.26 -11.78 -18.08
N LEU A 322 4.71 -12.64 -19.01
CA LEU A 322 3.92 -13.12 -20.17
C LEU A 322 3.31 -11.98 -21.03
N TRP A 323 3.97 -10.83 -21.10
CA TRP A 323 3.43 -9.64 -21.77
C TRP A 323 3.26 -9.79 -23.29
N GLN A 324 3.94 -10.77 -23.89
CA GLN A 324 3.78 -11.14 -25.30
C GLN A 324 2.74 -12.25 -25.52
N ASP A 325 2.24 -12.88 -24.46
CA ASP A 325 1.20 -13.91 -24.58
C ASP A 325 -0.07 -13.26 -25.16
N PRO A 326 -0.60 -13.75 -26.30
CA PRO A 326 -1.79 -13.19 -26.91
C PRO A 326 -3.01 -13.13 -25.98
N GLN A 327 -3.12 -14.07 -25.03
CA GLN A 327 -4.21 -14.08 -24.06
C GLN A 327 -4.05 -12.99 -23.00
N VAL A 328 -2.82 -12.71 -22.56
CA VAL A 328 -2.52 -11.57 -21.67
C VAL A 328 -2.82 -10.25 -22.37
N GLN A 329 -2.40 -10.10 -23.63
CA GLN A 329 -2.68 -8.90 -24.41
C GLN A 329 -4.18 -8.70 -24.68
N ARG A 330 -4.92 -9.80 -24.90
CA ARG A 330 -6.39 -9.77 -24.97
C ARG A 330 -6.98 -9.32 -23.64
N GLY A 331 -6.52 -9.87 -22.53
CA GLY A 331 -6.95 -9.48 -21.18
C GLY A 331 -6.72 -8.01 -20.86
N GLU A 332 -5.56 -7.48 -21.22
CA GLU A 332 -5.21 -6.06 -21.04
C GLU A 332 -6.14 -5.14 -21.86
N LYS A 333 -6.49 -5.54 -23.10
CA LYS A 333 -7.49 -4.83 -23.91
C LYS A 333 -8.88 -4.88 -23.28
N LEU A 334 -9.29 -6.05 -22.79
CA LEU A 334 -10.57 -6.24 -22.11
C LEU A 334 -10.65 -5.43 -20.82
N PHE A 335 -9.55 -5.30 -20.08
CA PHE A 335 -9.47 -4.45 -18.89
C PHE A 335 -9.77 -2.98 -19.20
N VAL A 336 -9.25 -2.46 -20.32
CA VAL A 336 -9.56 -1.10 -20.79
C VAL A 336 -11.01 -1.01 -21.30
N GLN A 337 -11.48 -2.00 -22.06
CA GLN A 337 -12.86 -2.04 -22.59
C GLN A 337 -13.91 -2.15 -21.48
N ALA A 338 -13.59 -2.85 -20.40
CA ALA A 338 -14.39 -2.92 -19.17
C ALA A 338 -14.30 -1.66 -18.32
N GLN A 339 -13.58 -0.63 -18.78
CA GLN A 339 -13.41 0.66 -18.09
C GLN A 339 -12.68 0.56 -16.74
N CYS A 340 -12.03 -0.58 -16.42
CA CYS A 340 -11.25 -0.73 -15.19
C CYS A 340 -10.11 0.30 -15.12
N ALA A 341 -9.52 0.63 -16.27
CA ALA A 341 -8.42 1.59 -16.40
C ALA A 341 -8.80 3.06 -16.09
N LYS A 342 -10.09 3.36 -15.88
CA LYS A 342 -10.55 4.70 -15.48
C LYS A 342 -10.05 5.09 -14.09
N CYS A 343 -10.17 4.19 -13.11
CA CYS A 343 -9.58 4.35 -11.78
C CYS A 343 -8.19 3.68 -11.68
N HIS A 344 -8.06 2.47 -12.22
CA HIS A 344 -6.79 1.72 -12.22
C HIS A 344 -5.87 2.15 -13.36
N ARG A 345 -5.46 3.42 -13.33
CA ARG A 345 -4.64 4.06 -14.36
C ARG A 345 -3.31 3.34 -14.56
N PRO A 346 -3.00 2.83 -15.76
CA PRO A 346 -1.86 1.94 -15.97
C PRO A 346 -0.49 2.53 -15.66
N GLU A 347 -0.33 3.85 -15.79
CA GLU A 347 0.97 4.51 -15.72
C GLU A 347 0.93 5.74 -14.83
N LEU A 348 1.98 5.92 -14.02
CA LEU A 348 2.28 7.14 -13.29
C LEU A 348 3.76 7.50 -13.50
N GLN A 349 4.09 8.77 -13.23
CA GLN A 349 5.45 9.28 -13.28
C GLN A 349 5.85 9.80 -11.90
N THR A 350 6.96 9.30 -11.36
CA THR A 350 7.54 9.85 -10.13
C THR A 350 8.30 11.14 -10.41
N GLY A 351 8.43 11.98 -9.40
CA GLY A 351 9.15 13.25 -9.45
C GLY A 351 10.54 13.16 -8.84
N ILE A 352 11.05 14.30 -8.39
CA ILE A 352 12.30 14.36 -7.62
C ILE A 352 12.07 13.71 -6.25
N HIS A 353 13.04 12.92 -5.81
CA HIS A 353 13.00 12.24 -4.52
C HIS A 353 14.40 12.21 -3.90
N GLU A 354 14.51 12.20 -2.57
CA GLU A 354 15.80 12.16 -1.87
C GLU A 354 16.55 10.83 -2.08
N ILE A 355 15.80 9.74 -2.26
CA ILE A 355 16.30 8.43 -2.65
C ILE A 355 16.38 8.42 -4.19
N PRO A 356 17.59 8.46 -4.80
CA PRO A 356 17.72 8.61 -6.25
C PRO A 356 17.06 7.47 -7.04
N ALA A 357 17.03 6.27 -6.46
CA ALA A 357 16.40 5.09 -7.06
C ALA A 357 14.90 5.26 -7.34
N LEU A 358 14.21 6.12 -6.57
CA LEU A 358 12.77 6.36 -6.69
C LEU A 358 12.45 7.57 -7.59
N ALA A 359 13.46 8.38 -7.92
CA ALA A 359 13.26 9.63 -8.63
C ALA A 359 13.10 9.42 -10.14
N ASN A 360 12.20 10.22 -10.75
CA ASN A 360 11.99 10.32 -12.19
C ASN A 360 11.75 8.98 -12.93
N GLN A 361 10.99 8.08 -12.31
CA GLN A 361 10.62 6.77 -12.84
C GLN A 361 9.27 6.82 -13.58
N VAL A 362 9.21 6.23 -14.77
CA VAL A 362 7.93 5.79 -15.36
C VAL A 362 7.58 4.47 -14.70
N ILE A 363 6.42 4.40 -14.08
CA ILE A 363 5.97 3.23 -13.32
C ILE A 363 4.59 2.78 -13.79
N HIS A 364 4.28 1.49 -13.61
CA HIS A 364 3.01 0.90 -14.01
C HIS A 364 2.22 0.31 -12.84
N PRO A 365 1.71 1.13 -11.90
CA PRO A 365 1.08 0.65 -10.68
C PRO A 365 -0.41 0.33 -10.83
N TYR A 366 -1.08 0.76 -11.90
CA TYR A 366 -2.52 0.58 -12.10
C TYR A 366 -3.36 1.21 -10.98
N THR A 367 -3.18 2.51 -10.75
CA THR A 367 -3.89 3.30 -9.74
C THR A 367 -3.79 4.79 -10.06
N ASP A 368 -4.83 5.55 -9.72
CA ASP A 368 -4.82 7.01 -9.67
C ASP A 368 -4.54 7.59 -8.26
N LEU A 369 -4.52 6.72 -7.24
CA LEU A 369 -4.42 7.07 -5.82
C LEU A 369 -5.57 7.94 -5.28
N LEU A 370 -6.69 8.01 -5.99
CA LEU A 370 -7.88 8.78 -5.61
C LEU A 370 -8.87 7.88 -4.86
N LEU A 371 -9.80 8.54 -4.15
CA LEU A 371 -10.97 7.93 -3.54
C LEU A 371 -12.10 7.80 -4.57
N HIS A 372 -12.80 6.67 -4.51
CA HIS A 372 -13.99 6.39 -5.31
C HIS A 372 -15.08 5.77 -4.45
N ASP A 373 -16.35 6.11 -4.68
CA ASP A 373 -17.49 5.41 -4.08
C ASP A 373 -17.58 3.99 -4.65
N MET A 374 -17.35 2.98 -3.80
CA MET A 374 -17.38 1.56 -4.18
C MET A 374 -18.74 0.90 -3.91
N GLY A 375 -19.77 1.68 -3.59
CA GLY A 375 -21.14 1.27 -3.37
C GLY A 375 -21.43 0.70 -1.98
N GLU A 376 -22.72 0.53 -1.69
CA GLU A 376 -23.24 -0.01 -0.42
C GLU A 376 -22.65 -1.38 -0.06
N GLY A 377 -22.37 -2.21 -1.07
CA GLY A 377 -21.78 -3.52 -0.86
C GLY A 377 -20.42 -3.46 -0.16
N LEU A 378 -19.64 -2.39 -0.36
CA LEU A 378 -18.31 -2.20 0.22
C LEU A 378 -18.27 -1.05 1.25
N ALA A 379 -19.43 -0.56 1.70
CA ALA A 379 -19.50 0.50 2.69
C ALA A 379 -19.12 -0.03 4.09
N ASP A 380 -18.29 0.73 4.81
CA ASP A 380 -18.02 0.52 6.24
C ASP A 380 -18.72 1.55 7.15
N GLY A 381 -19.39 2.54 6.53
CA GLY A 381 -20.08 3.63 7.22
C GLY A 381 -19.15 4.60 7.97
N ARG A 382 -17.85 4.31 8.08
CA ARG A 382 -16.89 5.06 8.90
C ARG A 382 -16.12 6.06 8.05
N ALA A 383 -16.31 7.34 8.28
CA ALA A 383 -15.53 8.39 7.63
C ALA A 383 -14.06 8.39 8.11
N ASP A 384 -13.12 8.82 7.28
CA ASP A 384 -11.67 8.91 7.59
C ASP A 384 -11.10 10.18 6.95
N PHE A 385 -11.08 11.28 7.70
CA PHE A 385 -10.95 12.64 7.16
C PHE A 385 -12.02 12.90 6.09
N GLU A 386 -11.68 13.39 4.91
CA GLU A 386 -12.68 13.73 3.90
C GLU A 386 -13.29 12.48 3.23
N ALA A 387 -12.69 11.30 3.39
CA ALA A 387 -13.26 10.05 2.90
C ALA A 387 -14.53 9.67 3.66
N THR A 388 -15.60 9.36 2.93
CA THR A 388 -16.86 8.86 3.46
C THR A 388 -16.78 7.37 3.81
N GLY A 389 -17.87 6.82 4.37
CA GLY A 389 -18.01 5.39 4.65
C GLY A 389 -18.06 4.48 3.42
N ARG A 390 -18.19 5.04 2.21
CA ARG A 390 -18.32 4.28 0.96
C ARG A 390 -17.10 4.42 0.05
N GLU A 391 -16.23 5.37 0.37
CA GLU A 391 -15.08 5.71 -0.44
C GLU A 391 -13.85 4.91 -0.04
N TRP A 392 -13.14 4.42 -1.06
CA TRP A 392 -11.89 3.70 -0.91
C TRP A 392 -10.87 4.22 -1.91
N ARG A 393 -9.61 4.24 -1.50
CA ARG A 393 -8.51 4.57 -2.40
C ARG A 393 -8.32 3.43 -3.40
N THR A 394 -8.16 3.74 -4.68
CA THR A 394 -7.77 2.77 -5.71
C THR A 394 -6.42 2.12 -5.34
N PRO A 395 -6.36 0.84 -4.93
CA PRO A 395 -5.09 0.20 -4.61
C PRO A 395 -4.29 -0.09 -5.90
N PRO A 396 -2.95 -0.02 -5.88
CA PRO A 396 -2.15 -0.42 -7.05
C PRO A 396 -2.34 -1.92 -7.35
N LEU A 397 -2.43 -2.29 -8.63
CA LEU A 397 -2.56 -3.68 -9.09
C LEU A 397 -1.22 -4.33 -9.47
N TRP A 398 -0.10 -3.60 -9.48
CA TRP A 398 1.21 -4.23 -9.72
C TRP A 398 1.49 -5.36 -8.73
N GLY A 399 2.03 -6.48 -9.20
CA GLY A 399 2.26 -7.64 -8.36
C GLY A 399 1.01 -8.31 -7.80
N ILE A 400 -0.23 -7.87 -8.13
CA ILE A 400 -1.46 -8.44 -7.54
C ILE A 400 -1.59 -9.94 -7.83
N GLY A 401 -1.15 -10.37 -9.03
CA GLY A 401 -1.14 -11.76 -9.45
C GLY A 401 -0.26 -12.68 -8.61
N LEU A 402 0.66 -12.11 -7.83
CA LEU A 402 1.57 -12.86 -6.94
C LEU A 402 1.07 -12.94 -5.49
N SER A 403 -0.05 -12.29 -5.15
CA SER A 403 -0.50 -12.20 -3.75
C SER A 403 -0.64 -13.59 -3.11
N GLN A 404 -1.28 -14.52 -3.81
CA GLN A 404 -1.48 -15.90 -3.35
C GLN A 404 -0.27 -16.82 -3.58
N THR A 405 0.69 -16.42 -4.43
CA THR A 405 2.00 -17.09 -4.54
C THR A 405 2.89 -16.79 -3.33
N VAL A 406 2.85 -15.54 -2.84
CA VAL A 406 3.60 -15.10 -1.66
C VAL A 406 2.95 -15.62 -0.38
N LEU A 407 1.63 -15.45 -0.25
CA LEU A 407 0.85 -15.94 0.89
C LEU A 407 -0.47 -16.57 0.41
N PRO A 408 -0.61 -17.91 0.40
CA PRO A 408 -1.79 -18.61 -0.14
C PRO A 408 -3.14 -18.20 0.46
N SER A 409 -3.15 -17.73 1.72
CA SER A 409 -4.36 -17.27 2.41
C SER A 409 -4.74 -15.81 2.11
N SER A 410 -4.01 -15.11 1.25
CA SER A 410 -4.30 -13.72 0.88
C SER A 410 -5.72 -13.57 0.32
N GLY A 411 -6.50 -12.67 0.92
CA GLY A 411 -7.78 -12.19 0.38
C GLY A 411 -7.63 -10.83 -0.31
N TYR A 412 -8.65 -10.39 -1.02
CA TYR A 412 -8.68 -9.11 -1.73
C TYR A 412 -9.72 -8.17 -1.15
N LEU A 413 -9.67 -6.89 -1.57
CA LEU A 413 -10.42 -5.75 -1.02
C LEU A 413 -9.98 -5.40 0.40
N HIS A 414 -10.58 -4.33 0.96
CA HIS A 414 -10.14 -3.74 2.22
C HIS A 414 -10.27 -4.71 3.41
N ASP A 415 -11.23 -5.62 3.38
CA ASP A 415 -11.58 -6.53 4.48
C ASP A 415 -11.28 -8.01 4.19
N GLY A 416 -10.64 -8.32 3.07
CA GLY A 416 -10.30 -9.69 2.68
C GLY A 416 -11.49 -10.58 2.33
N ARG A 417 -12.67 -9.99 2.05
CA ARG A 417 -13.87 -10.77 1.71
C ARG A 417 -13.72 -11.57 0.42
N ALA A 418 -13.04 -11.02 -0.58
CA ALA A 418 -12.87 -11.66 -1.87
C ALA A 418 -11.72 -12.68 -1.80
N ARG A 419 -12.00 -13.92 -2.20
CA ARG A 419 -11.05 -15.05 -2.19
C ARG A 419 -10.28 -15.18 -3.51
N SER A 420 -10.75 -14.52 -4.56
CA SER A 420 -10.13 -14.51 -5.88
C SER A 420 -10.22 -13.11 -6.49
N LEU A 421 -9.44 -12.87 -7.55
CA LEU A 421 -9.53 -11.65 -8.35
C LEU A 421 -10.92 -11.51 -9.00
N GLU A 422 -11.54 -12.62 -9.38
CA GLU A 422 -12.89 -12.67 -9.91
C GLU A 422 -13.92 -12.20 -8.86
N GLU A 423 -13.88 -12.74 -7.65
CA GLU A 423 -14.74 -12.26 -6.56
C GLU A 423 -14.49 -10.78 -6.26
N ALA A 424 -13.24 -10.31 -6.34
CA ALA A 424 -12.91 -8.90 -6.13
C ALA A 424 -13.58 -8.01 -7.17
N ILE A 425 -13.50 -8.36 -8.46
CA ILE A 425 -14.19 -7.63 -9.54
C ILE A 425 -15.70 -7.63 -9.30
N LEU A 426 -16.28 -8.78 -8.96
CA LEU A 426 -17.73 -8.94 -8.74
C LEU A 426 -18.27 -8.18 -7.52
N TRP A 427 -17.40 -7.76 -6.60
CA TRP A 427 -17.75 -6.90 -5.47
C TRP A 427 -17.75 -5.40 -5.80
N HIS A 428 -17.19 -4.99 -6.93
CA HIS A 428 -17.18 -3.57 -7.31
C HIS A 428 -18.62 -3.06 -7.51
N GLY A 429 -18.94 -1.95 -6.86
CA GLY A 429 -20.20 -1.23 -7.04
C GLY A 429 -19.95 0.27 -7.08
N GLY A 430 -21.00 1.07 -6.89
CA GLY A 430 -20.88 2.53 -6.94
C GLY A 430 -20.37 3.01 -8.29
N GLU A 431 -19.29 3.80 -8.31
CA GLU A 431 -18.65 4.29 -9.53
C GLU A 431 -18.14 3.13 -10.42
N ALA A 432 -17.77 2.00 -9.82
CA ALA A 432 -17.27 0.83 -10.53
C ALA A 432 -18.36 -0.20 -10.92
N GLU A 433 -19.64 0.09 -10.65
CA GLU A 433 -20.78 -0.79 -10.98
C GLU A 433 -20.82 -1.11 -12.48
N ARG A 434 -20.58 -0.12 -13.34
CA ARG A 434 -20.56 -0.30 -14.79
C ARG A 434 -19.45 -1.25 -15.23
N SER A 435 -18.25 -1.09 -14.69
CA SER A 435 -17.10 -1.95 -14.96
C SER A 435 -17.37 -3.40 -14.54
N ARG A 436 -18.00 -3.60 -13.36
CA ARG A 436 -18.45 -4.92 -12.90
C ARG A 436 -19.43 -5.54 -13.89
N GLU A 437 -20.46 -4.81 -14.30
CA GLU A 437 -21.48 -5.35 -15.21
C GLU A 437 -20.91 -5.67 -16.59
N ILE A 438 -19.96 -4.90 -17.11
CA ILE A 438 -19.27 -5.25 -18.37
C ILE A 438 -18.54 -6.59 -18.20
N PHE A 439 -17.72 -6.76 -17.14
CA PHE A 439 -17.03 -8.02 -16.86
C PHE A 439 -18.01 -9.20 -16.70
N LYS A 440 -19.09 -9.03 -15.93
CA LYS A 440 -20.10 -10.06 -15.70
C LYS A 440 -20.80 -10.51 -16.98
N ASN A 441 -20.95 -9.62 -17.96
CA ASN A 441 -21.59 -9.90 -19.25
C ASN A 441 -20.62 -10.36 -20.35
N MET A 442 -19.29 -10.38 -20.09
CA MET A 442 -18.31 -10.95 -21.02
C MET A 442 -18.53 -12.45 -21.22
N ALA A 443 -18.12 -12.99 -22.37
CA ALA A 443 -18.01 -14.44 -22.55
C ALA A 443 -17.02 -15.03 -21.53
N ALA A 444 -17.18 -16.31 -21.19
CA ALA A 444 -16.33 -16.97 -20.19
C ALA A 444 -14.83 -16.87 -20.54
N GLU A 445 -14.49 -16.99 -21.83
CA GLU A 445 -13.12 -16.90 -22.32
C GLU A 445 -12.54 -15.48 -22.20
N ASP A 446 -13.39 -14.45 -22.33
CA ASP A 446 -12.99 -13.05 -22.13
C ASP A 446 -12.79 -12.75 -20.65
N ARG A 447 -13.69 -13.25 -19.77
CA ARG A 447 -13.50 -13.16 -18.31
C ARG A 447 -12.17 -13.79 -17.90
N GLU A 448 -11.87 -14.99 -18.39
CA GLU A 448 -10.62 -15.67 -18.09
C GLU A 448 -9.40 -14.95 -18.67
N ALA A 449 -9.47 -14.39 -19.88
CA ALA A 449 -8.39 -13.58 -20.44
C ALA A 449 -8.07 -12.34 -19.58
N LEU A 450 -9.10 -11.61 -19.12
CA LEU A 450 -8.93 -10.46 -18.21
C LEU A 450 -8.30 -10.91 -16.88
N LEU A 451 -8.79 -11.99 -16.27
CA LEU A 451 -8.21 -12.54 -15.05
C LEU A 451 -6.76 -13.00 -15.26
N TYR A 452 -6.43 -13.56 -16.42
CA TYR A 452 -5.07 -13.96 -16.77
C TYR A 452 -4.13 -12.77 -16.91
N PHE A 453 -4.59 -11.65 -17.47
CA PHE A 453 -3.86 -10.40 -17.44
C PHE A 453 -3.58 -9.94 -16.00
N LEU A 454 -4.58 -9.92 -15.11
CA LEU A 454 -4.36 -9.54 -13.71
C LEU A 454 -3.40 -10.49 -12.97
N ARG A 455 -3.43 -11.79 -13.27
CA ARG A 455 -2.46 -12.78 -12.75
C ARG A 455 -1.05 -12.58 -13.31
N SER A 456 -0.93 -11.95 -14.48
CA SER A 456 0.35 -11.60 -15.09
C SER A 456 1.03 -10.39 -14.43
N LEU A 457 0.27 -9.54 -13.75
CA LEU A 457 0.77 -8.35 -13.04
C LEU A 457 1.66 -8.71 -11.86
#